data_AF-R1D2U4-F1
#
_entry.id   AF-R1D2U4-F1
#
_cell.length_a   1.000
_cell.length_b   1.000
_cell.length_c   1.000
_cell.angle_alpha   90.00
_cell.angle_beta   90.00
_cell.angle_gamma   90.00
#
_symmetry.space_group_name_H-M   'P 1'
#
loop_
_entity.id
_entity.type
_entity.pdbx_description
1 polymer ?
#
loop_
_entity_poly.entity_id
_entity_poly.type
_entity_poly.pdbx_seq_one_letter_code
_entity_poly.pdbx_strand_id
1 'polypeptide(L)'
;MMLRKPVLLIIAARAAADCSRHTHCGSCLSSDQDGCFWCYDNGGSCKRVEQSLSPFGACSASGISLDAMTCECRPDVYTSCEWCAKASHPSCVWMSANATGSVSYSIATPLGTTRGELPPFRLAQGRCWAGSGFGPAGTTANTTLRLGEWAVSAAVSVVPSEWYWAQCSVQEGWMALLVALPSLLLAAALARCCCLAKRRRAHGAALLVHAVPVEPVPPPVPVVHPQGPRNA
;
A
#
# COMPACT_ATOMS: atom_id res chain seq x y z
N MET A 1 70.38 -4.60 -4.08
CA MET A 1 69.37 -5.15 -3.16
C MET A 1 68.36 -4.06 -2.85
N MET A 2 67.16 -4.12 -3.44
CA MET A 2 66.13 -3.09 -3.30
C MET A 2 65.30 -3.32 -2.04
N LEU A 3 65.38 -2.38 -1.09
CA LEU A 3 64.52 -2.32 0.10
C LEU A 3 63.08 -2.02 -0.34
N ARG A 4 62.18 -3.01 -0.30
CA ARG A 4 60.75 -2.79 -0.44
C ARG A 4 60.23 -2.13 0.83
N LYS A 5 59.86 -0.84 0.74
CA LYS A 5 59.13 -0.13 1.78
C LYS A 5 57.77 -0.79 2.00
N PRO A 6 57.37 -1.11 3.24
CA PRO A 6 56.01 -1.55 3.53
C PRO A 6 55.06 -0.38 3.28
N VAL A 7 54.18 -0.53 2.30
CA VAL A 7 53.04 0.37 2.10
C VAL A 7 52.05 0.06 3.21
N LEU A 8 51.98 0.94 4.20
CA LEU A 8 50.97 0.90 5.25
C LEU A 8 49.60 1.21 4.60
N LEU A 9 48.80 0.18 4.35
CA LEU A 9 47.41 0.32 3.96
C LEU A 9 46.63 0.84 5.17
N ILE A 10 46.40 2.15 5.22
CA ILE A 10 45.44 2.76 6.16
C ILE A 10 44.05 2.37 5.67
N ILE A 11 43.50 1.28 6.20
CA ILE A 11 42.08 0.96 6.04
C ILE A 11 41.34 2.02 6.86
N ALA A 12 40.71 2.97 6.18
CA ALA A 12 39.77 3.89 6.81
C ALA A 12 38.59 3.05 7.33
N ALA A 13 38.65 2.65 8.61
CA ALA A 13 37.49 2.15 9.31
C ALA A 13 36.45 3.27 9.31
N ARG A 14 35.44 3.18 8.42
CA ARG A 14 34.27 4.04 8.53
C ARG A 14 33.76 3.90 9.96
N ALA A 15 33.55 5.05 10.62
CA ALA A 15 32.98 5.09 11.96
C ALA A 15 31.77 4.16 11.98
N ALA A 16 31.81 3.16 12.87
CA ALA A 16 30.67 2.34 13.16
C ALA A 16 29.46 3.26 13.39
N ALA A 17 28.37 3.06 12.65
CA ALA A 17 27.14 3.78 12.93
C ALA A 17 26.78 3.52 14.40
N ASP A 18 26.84 4.57 15.22
CA ASP A 18 26.47 4.52 16.62
C ASP A 18 24.95 4.63 16.72
N CYS A 19 24.27 3.55 16.31
CA CYS A 19 22.81 3.48 16.29
C CYS A 19 22.22 3.74 17.69
N SER A 20 22.93 3.35 18.75
CA SER A 20 22.45 3.41 20.13
C SER A 20 22.24 4.83 20.67
N ARG A 21 22.78 5.87 20.04
CA ARG A 21 22.52 7.27 20.41
C ARG A 21 21.07 7.71 20.08
N HIS A 22 20.34 6.94 19.28
CA HIS A 22 18.99 7.27 18.85
C HIS A 22 17.94 6.64 19.77
N THR A 23 17.21 7.50 20.48
CA THR A 23 16.14 7.12 21.43
C THR A 23 14.77 6.97 20.76
N HIS A 24 14.65 7.33 19.48
CA HIS A 24 13.38 7.29 18.76
C HIS A 24 13.53 6.67 17.37
N CYS A 25 12.55 5.86 16.95
CA CYS A 25 12.52 5.16 15.67
C CYS A 25 12.81 6.08 14.47
N GLY A 26 12.10 7.21 14.35
CA GLY A 26 12.31 8.13 13.21
C GLY A 26 13.73 8.68 13.14
N SER A 27 14.36 8.97 14.30
CA SER A 27 15.75 9.41 14.34
C SER A 27 16.75 8.27 14.07
N CYS A 28 16.40 7.03 14.43
CA CYS A 28 17.20 5.84 14.16
C CYS A 28 17.30 5.55 12.65
N LEU A 29 16.20 5.74 11.93
CA LEU A 29 16.06 5.36 10.52
C LEU A 29 16.08 6.55 9.56
N SER A 30 16.49 7.73 10.03
CA SER A 30 16.75 8.89 9.16
C SER A 30 17.89 8.60 8.18
N SER A 31 17.84 9.19 6.99
CA SER A 31 18.59 8.85 5.75
C SER A 31 20.11 8.68 5.80
N ASP A 32 20.76 8.98 6.93
CA ASP A 32 22.22 9.01 7.07
C ASP A 32 22.78 7.88 7.94
N GLN A 33 21.96 6.88 8.27
CA GLN A 33 22.33 5.82 9.22
C GLN A 33 22.48 4.44 8.58
N ASP A 34 23.62 4.27 7.94
CA ASP A 34 24.09 3.00 7.38
C ASP A 34 24.06 1.88 8.44
N GLY A 35 23.21 0.87 8.21
CA GLY A 35 23.22 -0.36 9.02
C GLY A 35 22.41 -0.32 10.32
N CYS A 36 21.60 0.71 10.57
CA CYS A 36 20.72 0.76 11.74
C CYS A 36 19.32 0.19 11.45
N PHE A 37 18.70 -0.41 12.46
CA PHE A 37 17.29 -0.80 12.48
C PHE A 37 16.69 -0.48 13.85
N TRP A 38 15.36 -0.33 13.91
CA TRP A 38 14.67 -0.14 15.17
C TRP A 38 14.04 -1.45 15.64
N CYS A 39 14.26 -1.80 16.90
CA CYS A 39 13.70 -2.99 17.54
C CYS A 39 12.73 -2.58 18.64
N TYR A 40 11.43 -2.84 18.47
CA TYR A 40 10.37 -2.49 19.43
C TYR A 40 10.34 -3.38 20.68
N ASP A 41 11.03 -4.52 20.67
CA ASP A 41 11.07 -5.42 21.83
C ASP A 41 11.69 -4.74 23.06
N ASN A 42 11.17 -5.05 24.25
CA ASN A 42 11.67 -4.57 25.54
C ASN A 42 11.79 -3.04 25.65
N GLY A 43 10.84 -2.29 25.08
CA GLY A 43 10.75 -0.84 25.24
C GLY A 43 11.36 -0.02 24.10
N GLY A 44 11.75 -0.64 22.99
CA GLY A 44 12.22 0.09 21.81
C GLY A 44 13.69 0.50 21.90
N SER A 45 14.50 0.08 20.94
CA SER A 45 15.90 0.51 20.84
C SER A 45 16.40 0.52 19.40
N CYS A 46 17.25 1.50 19.08
CA CYS A 46 17.96 1.55 17.83
C CYS A 46 19.19 0.64 17.90
N LYS A 47 19.23 -0.36 17.03
CA LYS A 47 20.28 -1.38 16.98
C LYS A 47 20.98 -1.35 15.64
N ARG A 48 22.24 -1.77 15.63
CA ARG A 48 23.00 -1.98 14.40
C ARG A 48 22.81 -3.42 13.95
N VAL A 49 22.73 -3.65 12.64
CA VAL A 49 22.75 -5.02 12.13
C VAL A 49 24.10 -5.69 12.42
N GLU A 50 24.03 -6.93 12.82
CA GLU A 50 25.20 -7.74 13.13
C GLU A 50 25.80 -8.34 11.85
N GLN A 51 27.13 -8.41 11.79
CA GLN A 51 27.85 -9.13 10.72
C GLN A 51 27.86 -10.63 11.02
N SER A 52 26.67 -11.21 11.14
CA SER A 52 26.45 -12.61 11.51
C SER A 52 25.34 -13.23 10.66
N LEU A 53 25.16 -14.54 10.76
CA LEU A 53 24.02 -15.24 10.16
C LEU A 53 22.67 -14.87 10.81
N SER A 54 22.65 -13.96 11.79
CA SER A 54 21.45 -13.47 12.45
C SER A 54 21.52 -11.95 12.58
N PRO A 55 21.37 -11.22 11.46
CA PRO A 55 21.72 -9.79 11.39
C PRO A 55 20.85 -8.91 12.29
N PHE A 56 19.70 -9.40 12.76
CA PHE A 56 18.79 -8.67 13.66
C PHE A 56 18.90 -9.11 15.13
N GLY A 57 19.88 -9.96 15.45
CA GLY A 57 20.12 -10.47 16.80
C GLY A 57 18.85 -11.09 17.42
N ALA A 58 18.57 -10.73 18.67
CA ALA A 58 17.41 -11.21 19.42
C ALA A 58 16.09 -10.45 19.14
N CYS A 59 16.05 -9.58 18.11
CA CYS A 59 14.82 -8.85 17.80
C CYS A 59 13.77 -9.75 17.14
N SER A 60 12.55 -9.70 17.63
CA SER A 60 11.42 -10.44 17.10
C SER A 60 11.10 -9.98 15.67
N ALA A 61 10.72 -10.92 14.81
CA ALA A 61 10.37 -10.62 13.41
C ALA A 61 9.25 -9.56 13.30
N SER A 62 8.31 -9.55 14.25
CA SER A 62 7.23 -8.57 14.31
C SER A 62 7.65 -7.20 14.87
N GLY A 63 8.80 -7.12 15.54
CA GLY A 63 9.27 -5.95 16.26
C GLY A 63 10.30 -5.12 15.50
N ILE A 64 10.55 -5.41 14.23
CA ILE A 64 11.60 -4.77 13.44
C ILE A 64 11.01 -3.67 12.54
N SER A 65 11.62 -2.49 12.58
CA SER A 65 11.44 -1.42 11.58
C SER A 65 12.76 -1.12 10.89
N LEU A 66 12.71 -0.98 9.57
CA LEU A 66 13.89 -0.88 8.71
C LEU A 66 13.94 0.39 7.85
N ASP A 67 12.88 1.17 7.85
CA ASP A 67 12.80 2.45 7.17
C ASP A 67 11.98 3.47 7.99
N ALA A 68 12.21 4.75 7.75
CA ALA A 68 11.55 5.82 8.48
C ALA A 68 10.02 5.81 8.32
N MET A 69 9.46 5.33 7.21
CA MET A 69 8.00 5.29 7.03
C MET A 69 7.36 4.27 7.98
N THR A 70 8.01 3.13 8.21
CA THR A 70 7.54 2.17 9.23
C THR A 70 7.58 2.74 10.65
N CYS A 71 8.37 3.78 10.90
CA CYS A 71 8.36 4.53 12.16
C CYS A 71 7.25 5.58 12.27
N GLU A 72 6.53 5.89 11.19
CA GLU A 72 5.38 6.81 11.27
C GLU A 72 4.16 6.09 11.83
N CYS A 73 3.94 4.85 11.39
CA CYS A 73 2.76 4.05 11.73
C CYS A 73 2.98 3.17 12.97
N ARG A 74 3.65 3.70 14.00
CA ARG A 74 4.20 2.85 15.06
C ARG A 74 3.11 2.10 15.85
N PRO A 75 3.36 0.83 16.18
CA PRO A 75 2.43 0.02 16.96
C PRO A 75 2.23 0.50 18.40
N ASP A 76 3.23 1.16 18.99
CA ASP A 76 3.19 1.76 20.33
C ASP A 76 2.41 3.09 20.37
N VAL A 77 2.25 3.75 19.22
CA VAL A 77 1.54 5.03 19.11
C VAL A 77 0.08 4.81 18.72
N TYR A 78 -0.18 3.90 17.77
CA TYR A 78 -1.52 3.62 17.28
C TYR A 78 -1.96 2.22 17.66
N THR A 79 -2.58 2.11 18.83
CA THR A 79 -3.08 0.85 19.39
C THR A 79 -4.50 0.50 18.95
N SER A 80 -5.17 1.38 18.18
CA SER A 80 -6.48 1.12 17.61
C SER A 80 -6.57 1.55 16.15
N CYS A 81 -7.50 0.92 15.43
CA CYS A 81 -7.81 1.22 14.03
C CYS A 81 -8.15 2.70 13.82
N GLU A 82 -8.99 3.25 14.70
CA GLU A 82 -9.48 4.63 14.61
C GLU A 82 -8.35 5.66 14.66
N TRP A 83 -7.30 5.42 15.46
CA TRP A 83 -6.15 6.30 15.55
C TRP A 83 -5.15 6.09 14.42
N CYS A 84 -5.01 4.85 13.96
CA CYS A 84 -4.12 4.48 12.88
C CYS A 84 -4.56 5.06 11.53
N ALA A 85 -5.79 4.77 11.12
CA ALA A 85 -6.30 5.08 9.77
C ALA A 85 -7.00 6.45 9.70
N LYS A 86 -6.41 7.48 10.32
CA LYS A 86 -6.92 8.86 10.23
C LYS A 86 -6.48 9.52 8.93
N ALA A 87 -7.26 10.47 8.46
CA ALA A 87 -6.89 11.30 7.31
C ALA A 87 -5.57 12.07 7.51
N SER A 88 -5.17 12.33 8.76
CA SER A 88 -3.87 12.91 9.11
C SER A 88 -2.69 11.95 8.88
N HIS A 89 -2.93 10.64 8.75
CA HIS A 89 -1.93 9.59 8.59
C HIS A 89 -2.23 8.75 7.33
N PRO A 90 -2.21 9.34 6.12
CA PRO A 90 -2.62 8.66 4.90
C PRO A 90 -1.71 7.50 4.50
N SER A 91 -0.48 7.45 5.03
CA SER A 91 0.49 6.37 4.85
C SER A 91 0.29 5.21 5.84
N CYS A 92 -0.66 5.32 6.77
CA CYS A 92 -0.89 4.35 7.84
C CYS A 92 -2.21 3.61 7.68
N VAL A 93 -2.13 2.31 7.89
CA VAL A 93 -3.21 1.36 7.64
C VAL A 93 -3.26 0.35 8.76
N TRP A 94 -4.47 0.01 9.18
CA TRP A 94 -4.69 -0.96 10.25
C TRP A 94 -4.65 -2.38 9.71
N MET A 95 -3.64 -3.13 10.14
CA MET A 95 -3.57 -4.56 9.93
C MET A 95 -4.43 -5.27 10.98
N SER A 96 -5.34 -6.14 10.54
CA SER A 96 -6.23 -6.85 11.46
C SER A 96 -5.47 -7.79 12.38
N ALA A 97 -6.12 -8.18 13.48
CA ALA A 97 -5.66 -9.31 14.26
C ALA A 97 -5.59 -10.55 13.36
N ASN A 98 -4.70 -11.49 13.71
CA ASN A 98 -4.43 -12.73 12.99
C ASN A 98 -3.73 -12.61 11.64
N ALA A 99 -3.38 -11.40 11.18
CA ALA A 99 -2.48 -11.26 10.06
C ALA A 99 -1.16 -11.99 10.34
N THR A 100 -0.63 -12.64 9.31
CA THR A 100 0.63 -13.36 9.35
C THR A 100 1.71 -12.55 8.68
N GLY A 101 2.94 -12.65 9.16
CA GLY A 101 4.06 -11.99 8.52
C GLY A 101 5.34 -12.81 8.59
N SER A 102 6.26 -12.47 7.70
CA SER A 102 7.58 -13.08 7.62
C SER A 102 8.63 -12.02 7.33
N VAL A 103 9.85 -12.31 7.76
CA VAL A 103 11.01 -11.46 7.48
C VAL A 103 12.08 -12.31 6.83
N SER A 104 12.31 -12.08 5.55
CA SER A 104 13.43 -12.70 4.83
C SER A 104 14.58 -11.70 4.73
N TYR A 105 15.81 -12.21 4.73
CA TYR A 105 17.00 -11.38 4.59
C TYR A 105 18.06 -12.05 3.74
N SER A 106 18.93 -11.22 3.18
CA SER A 106 20.11 -11.62 2.46
C SER A 106 21.29 -10.75 2.86
N ILE A 107 22.45 -11.38 3.02
CA ILE A 107 23.69 -10.74 3.42
C ILE A 107 24.63 -10.85 2.23
N ALA A 108 24.86 -9.73 1.56
CA ALA A 108 25.82 -9.60 0.48
C ALA A 108 27.19 -9.23 1.07
N THR A 109 28.20 -10.03 0.74
CA THR A 109 29.60 -9.82 1.08
C THR A 109 30.44 -9.89 -0.19
N PRO A 110 31.71 -9.43 -0.18
CA PRO A 110 32.61 -9.61 -1.31
C PRO A 110 32.81 -11.07 -1.73
N LEU A 111 32.57 -12.02 -0.82
CA LEU A 111 32.76 -13.46 -1.05
C LEU A 111 31.50 -14.16 -1.59
N GLY A 112 30.34 -13.49 -1.54
CA GLY A 112 29.07 -14.08 -1.97
C GLY A 112 27.87 -13.56 -1.17
N THR A 113 26.70 -14.11 -1.48
CA THR A 113 25.43 -13.76 -0.83
C THR A 113 24.87 -14.95 -0.06
N THR A 114 24.57 -14.76 1.22
CA THR A 114 23.84 -15.73 2.05
C THR A 114 22.41 -15.26 2.24
N ARG A 115 21.45 -16.18 2.34
CA ARG A 115 20.04 -15.87 2.58
C ARG A 115 19.55 -16.58 3.84
N GLY A 116 18.59 -15.96 4.51
CA GLY A 116 17.94 -16.55 5.66
C GLY A 116 16.55 -15.96 5.86
N GLU A 117 15.84 -16.50 6.84
CA GLU A 117 14.51 -16.06 7.21
C GLU A 117 14.40 -16.08 8.74
N LEU A 118 13.73 -15.08 9.30
CA LEU A 118 13.33 -15.11 10.70
C LEU A 118 12.07 -15.98 10.86
N PRO A 119 11.81 -16.53 12.05
CA PRO A 119 10.56 -17.23 12.30
C PRO A 119 9.35 -16.37 11.92
N PRO A 120 8.35 -16.94 11.23
CA PRO A 120 7.13 -16.21 10.90
C PRO A 120 6.42 -15.78 12.17
N PHE A 121 5.70 -14.67 12.09
CA PHE A 121 4.95 -14.12 13.20
C PHE A 121 3.46 -14.00 12.85
N ARG A 122 2.65 -13.91 13.90
CA ARG A 122 1.23 -13.61 13.80
C ARG A 122 0.90 -12.46 14.72
N LEU A 123 0.13 -11.51 14.22
CA LEU A 123 -0.33 -10.38 15.00
C LEU A 123 -1.46 -10.85 15.92
N ALA A 124 -1.18 -10.98 17.22
CA ALA A 124 -2.18 -11.37 18.20
C ALA A 124 -3.30 -10.32 18.33
N GLN A 125 -2.93 -9.05 18.19
CA GLN A 125 -3.82 -7.90 18.12
C GLN A 125 -3.56 -7.19 16.80
N GLY A 126 -4.57 -6.52 16.25
CA GLY A 126 -4.37 -5.68 15.09
C GLY A 126 -3.33 -4.59 15.38
N ARG A 127 -2.72 -4.05 14.34
CA ARG A 127 -1.60 -3.11 14.45
C ARG A 127 -1.59 -2.14 13.29
N CYS A 128 -1.18 -0.92 13.57
CA CYS A 128 -0.89 0.05 12.53
C CYS A 128 0.38 -0.31 11.74
N TRP A 129 0.29 -0.20 10.42
CA TRP A 129 1.37 -0.56 9.50
C TRP A 129 1.54 0.53 8.44
N ALA A 130 2.75 0.72 7.96
CA ALA A 130 3.04 1.66 6.88
C ALA A 130 2.72 1.04 5.52
N GLY A 131 1.88 1.72 4.74
CA GLY A 131 1.51 1.29 3.41
C GLY A 131 0.22 1.94 2.93
N SER A 132 -0.06 1.78 1.65
CA SER A 132 -1.31 2.22 1.03
C SER A 132 -2.07 1.01 0.53
N GLY A 133 -3.32 0.83 0.98
CA GLY A 133 -4.28 -0.11 0.38
C GLY A 133 -3.80 -1.57 0.35
N PHE A 134 -4.06 -2.32 1.42
CA PHE A 134 -3.83 -3.76 1.40
C PHE A 134 -4.90 -4.47 0.57
N GLY A 135 -4.46 -5.22 -0.44
CA GLY A 135 -5.27 -6.25 -1.08
C GLY A 135 -5.15 -7.60 -0.37
N PRO A 136 -5.82 -8.65 -0.87
CA PRO A 136 -5.71 -10.01 -0.33
C PRO A 136 -4.27 -10.55 -0.30
N ALA A 137 -3.38 -10.02 -1.14
CA ALA A 137 -1.98 -10.42 -1.21
C ALA A 137 -1.10 -9.82 -0.09
N GLY A 138 -1.63 -8.89 0.70
CA GLY A 138 -0.87 -8.20 1.75
C GLY A 138 0.08 -7.13 1.22
N THR A 139 1.16 -6.88 1.95
CA THR A 139 2.23 -5.95 1.58
C THR A 139 3.59 -6.57 1.80
N THR A 140 4.57 -6.10 1.05
CA THR A 140 5.98 -6.41 1.29
C THR A 140 6.78 -5.12 1.23
N ALA A 141 7.49 -4.82 2.31
CA ALA A 141 8.42 -3.71 2.40
C ALA A 141 9.85 -4.24 2.33
N ASN A 142 10.64 -3.70 1.40
CA ASN A 142 12.02 -4.09 1.18
C ASN A 142 12.95 -2.94 1.51
N THR A 143 14.09 -3.26 2.09
CA THR A 143 15.14 -2.29 2.39
C THR A 143 16.51 -2.93 2.24
N THR A 144 17.53 -2.11 2.03
CA THR A 144 18.92 -2.54 1.99
C THR A 144 19.73 -1.65 2.90
N LEU A 145 20.26 -2.25 3.96
CA LEU A 145 21.14 -1.63 4.93
C LEU A 145 22.59 -1.87 4.51
N ARG A 146 23.34 -0.81 4.23
CA ARG A 146 24.75 -0.90 3.82
C ARG A 146 25.68 -0.76 5.02
N LEU A 147 26.75 -1.56 5.04
CA LEU A 147 27.79 -1.58 6.08
C LEU A 147 29.16 -1.69 5.43
N GLY A 148 29.62 -0.58 4.84
CA GLY A 148 30.88 -0.58 4.08
C GLY A 148 30.76 -1.46 2.84
N GLU A 149 31.57 -2.53 2.76
CA GLU A 149 31.59 -3.50 1.65
C GLU A 149 30.51 -4.60 1.76
N TRP A 150 29.70 -4.55 2.82
CA TRP A 150 28.68 -5.54 3.16
C TRP A 150 27.31 -4.87 3.01
N ALA A 151 26.30 -5.64 2.66
CA ALA A 151 24.92 -5.15 2.67
C ALA A 151 23.96 -6.22 3.20
N VAL A 152 23.01 -5.80 4.01
CA VAL A 152 21.90 -6.63 4.47
C VAL A 152 20.64 -6.13 3.79
N SER A 153 20.10 -6.90 2.86
CA SER A 153 18.78 -6.63 2.28
C SER A 153 17.74 -7.45 3.02
N ALA A 154 16.66 -6.82 3.45
CA ALA A 154 15.58 -7.49 4.15
C ALA A 154 14.23 -7.12 3.56
N ALA A 155 13.33 -8.09 3.59
CA ALA A 155 11.97 -7.98 3.10
C ALA A 155 11.02 -8.43 4.21
N VAL A 156 10.16 -7.51 4.65
CA VAL A 156 9.11 -7.77 5.62
C VAL A 156 7.80 -7.89 4.86
N SER A 157 7.20 -9.08 4.89
CA SER A 157 5.91 -9.34 4.29
C SER A 157 4.85 -9.50 5.36
N VAL A 158 3.68 -8.91 5.17
CA VAL A 158 2.52 -9.07 6.04
C VAL A 158 1.28 -9.31 5.21
N VAL A 159 0.59 -10.41 5.48
CA VAL A 159 -0.62 -10.85 4.80
C VAL A 159 -1.79 -10.79 5.78
N PRO A 160 -2.86 -10.05 5.47
CA PRO A 160 -4.03 -10.00 6.33
C PRO A 160 -4.77 -11.34 6.31
N SER A 161 -5.36 -11.73 7.44
CA SER A 161 -6.25 -12.90 7.48
C SER A 161 -7.58 -12.64 6.77
N GLU A 162 -8.01 -11.38 6.76
CA GLU A 162 -9.25 -10.90 6.14
C GLU A 162 -8.96 -9.50 5.56
N TRP A 163 -9.51 -9.19 4.38
CA TRP A 163 -9.27 -7.90 3.73
C TRP A 163 -10.60 -7.20 3.42
N TYR A 164 -10.65 -5.90 3.69
CA TYR A 164 -11.81 -5.05 3.45
C TYR A 164 -11.35 -3.72 2.86
N TRP A 165 -12.17 -3.14 1.98
CA TRP A 165 -11.92 -1.82 1.39
C TRP A 165 -12.00 -0.67 2.41
N ALA A 166 -12.69 -0.90 3.53
CA ALA A 166 -12.72 -0.01 4.68
C ALA A 166 -12.14 -0.75 5.88
N GLN A 167 -11.03 -0.25 6.42
CA GLN A 167 -10.29 -0.94 7.49
C GLN A 167 -10.87 -0.68 8.88
N CYS A 168 -11.51 0.48 9.06
CA CYS A 168 -12.10 0.88 10.33
C CYS A 168 -13.57 1.26 10.13
N SER A 169 -14.44 0.87 11.07
CA SER A 169 -15.74 1.52 11.14
C SER A 169 -15.53 2.97 11.56
N VAL A 170 -15.99 3.90 10.73
CA VAL A 170 -16.04 5.30 11.14
C VAL A 170 -17.25 5.40 12.08
N GLN A 171 -17.00 5.43 13.40
CA GLN A 171 -18.06 5.57 14.40
C GLN A 171 -18.76 6.93 14.37
N GLU A 172 -18.30 7.85 13.53
CA GLU A 172 -18.91 9.17 13.42
C GLU A 172 -20.05 9.19 12.40
N GLY A 173 -21.29 9.30 12.90
CA GLY A 173 -22.53 9.24 12.10
C GLY A 173 -22.64 10.27 10.96
N TRP A 174 -21.79 11.30 10.92
CA TRP A 174 -21.78 12.27 9.81
C TRP A 174 -21.26 11.66 8.51
N MET A 175 -20.42 10.61 8.56
CA MET A 175 -19.95 9.93 7.34
C MET A 175 -21.07 9.13 6.67
N ALA A 176 -22.00 8.57 7.44
CA ALA A 176 -23.21 7.98 6.88
C ALA A 176 -24.07 9.03 6.14
N LEU A 177 -24.10 10.26 6.68
CA LEU A 177 -24.74 11.41 6.04
C LEU A 177 -24.08 11.78 4.71
N LEU A 178 -22.73 11.74 4.63
CA LEU A 178 -22.00 12.01 3.39
C LEU A 178 -22.17 10.95 2.30
N VAL A 179 -22.44 9.70 2.65
CA VAL A 179 -22.76 8.65 1.67
C VAL A 179 -24.24 8.68 1.28
N ALA A 180 -25.13 9.06 2.21
CA ALA A 180 -26.57 9.14 1.97
C ALA A 180 -26.99 10.38 1.15
N LEU A 181 -26.36 11.54 1.38
CA LEU A 181 -26.70 12.81 0.71
C LEU A 181 -26.58 12.76 -0.83
N PRO A 182 -25.47 12.27 -1.42
CA PRO A 182 -25.34 12.12 -2.86
C PRO A 182 -26.39 11.18 -3.44
N SER A 183 -26.67 10.08 -2.73
CA SER A 183 -27.67 9.08 -3.11
C SER A 183 -29.09 9.68 -3.16
N LEU A 184 -29.45 10.50 -2.17
CA LEU A 184 -30.71 11.23 -2.09
C LEU A 184 -30.84 12.30 -3.18
N LEU A 185 -29.75 13.05 -3.44
CA LEU A 185 -29.72 14.07 -4.49
C LEU A 185 -29.85 13.43 -5.88
N LEU A 186 -29.19 12.29 -6.12
CA LEU A 186 -29.30 11.54 -7.37
C LEU A 186 -30.71 11.00 -7.57
N ALA A 187 -31.32 10.43 -6.53
CA ALA A 187 -32.71 9.96 -6.57
C ALA A 187 -33.70 11.10 -6.85
N ALA A 188 -33.52 12.26 -6.21
CA ALA A 188 -34.36 13.43 -6.44
C ALA A 188 -34.19 14.01 -7.85
N ALA A 189 -32.97 14.02 -8.40
CA ALA A 189 -32.69 14.45 -9.77
C ALA A 189 -33.35 13.51 -10.79
N LEU A 190 -33.23 12.19 -10.60
CA LEU A 190 -33.88 11.19 -11.45
C LEU A 190 -35.41 11.28 -11.38
N ALA A 191 -35.98 11.47 -10.19
CA ALA A 191 -37.43 11.65 -10.03
C ALA A 191 -37.93 12.92 -10.75
N ARG A 192 -37.20 14.04 -10.65
CA ARG A 192 -37.51 15.27 -11.41
C ARG A 192 -37.42 15.06 -12.92
N CYS A 193 -36.39 14.38 -13.41
CA CYS A 193 -36.27 14.04 -14.83
C CYS A 193 -37.43 13.15 -15.31
N CYS A 194 -37.83 12.14 -14.55
CA CYS A 194 -38.98 11.29 -14.85
C CYS A 194 -40.30 12.08 -14.89
N CYS A 195 -40.52 12.98 -13.93
CA CYS A 195 -41.70 13.85 -13.89
C CYS A 195 -41.76 14.82 -15.08
N LEU A 196 -40.61 15.41 -15.46
CA LEU A 196 -40.52 16.29 -16.62
C LEU A 196 -40.71 15.53 -17.94
N ALA A 197 -40.17 14.31 -18.06
CA ALA A 197 -40.40 13.44 -19.21
C ALA A 197 -41.87 13.02 -19.33
N LYS A 198 -42.54 12.72 -18.21
CA LYS A 198 -43.97 12.38 -18.18
C LYS A 198 -44.85 13.59 -18.54
N ARG A 199 -44.51 14.80 -18.07
CA ARG A 199 -45.18 16.06 -18.48
C ARG A 199 -44.98 16.38 -19.96
N ARG A 200 -43.77 16.17 -20.51
CA ARG A 200 -43.51 16.37 -21.95
C ARG A 200 -44.30 15.40 -22.82
N ARG A 201 -44.46 14.14 -22.42
CA ARG A 201 -45.34 13.18 -23.13
C ARG A 201 -46.82 13.58 -23.07
N ALA A 202 -47.29 14.08 -21.93
CA ALA A 202 -48.67 14.57 -21.81
C ALA A 202 -48.94 15.82 -22.70
N HIS A 203 -48.01 16.77 -22.76
CA HIS A 203 -48.13 17.94 -23.63
C HIS A 203 -47.89 17.63 -25.12
N GLY A 204 -47.00 16.70 -25.44
CA GLY A 204 -46.78 16.25 -26.82
C GLY A 204 -47.98 15.49 -27.41
N ALA A 205 -48.73 14.76 -26.58
CA ALA A 205 -49.98 14.12 -26.99
C ALA A 205 -51.11 15.14 -27.25
N ALA A 206 -51.11 16.29 -26.55
CA ALA A 206 -52.09 17.36 -26.78
C ALA A 206 -51.82 18.18 -28.06
N LEU A 207 -50.60 18.15 -28.60
CA LEU A 207 -50.20 18.86 -29.82
C LEU A 207 -50.31 18.03 -31.11
N LEU A 208 -50.70 16.76 -31.02
CA LEU A 208 -50.84 15.83 -32.15
C LEU A 208 -52.27 15.74 -32.73
N VAL A 209 -53.16 16.68 -32.40
CA VAL A 209 -54.54 16.74 -32.97
C VAL A 209 -54.60 17.53 -34.29
N HIS A 210 -53.48 18.09 -34.78
CA HIS A 210 -53.41 18.78 -36.09
C HIS A 210 -52.31 18.21 -37.00
N ALA A 211 -52.19 16.88 -37.08
CA ALA A 211 -51.43 16.27 -38.17
C ALA A 211 -52.31 16.15 -39.42
N VAL A 212 -52.05 17.03 -40.40
CA VAL A 212 -52.57 17.03 -41.78
C VAL A 212 -52.32 15.65 -42.42
N PRO A 213 -53.26 15.10 -43.21
CA PRO A 213 -53.07 13.82 -43.88
C PRO A 213 -51.95 13.95 -44.92
N VAL A 214 -50.86 13.20 -44.73
CA VAL A 214 -49.79 13.05 -45.70
C VAL A 214 -50.22 11.99 -46.72
N GLU A 215 -50.31 12.42 -47.97
CA GLU A 215 -50.66 11.60 -49.13
C GLU A 215 -49.63 10.46 -49.33
N PRO A 216 -50.07 9.24 -49.67
CA PRO A 216 -49.19 8.07 -49.73
C PRO A 216 -48.19 8.17 -50.90
N VAL A 217 -46.91 8.14 -50.56
CA VAL A 217 -45.79 8.03 -51.52
C VAL A 217 -45.81 6.61 -52.12
N PRO A 218 -45.74 6.47 -53.46
CA PRO A 218 -45.74 5.16 -54.12
C PRO A 218 -44.48 4.35 -53.78
N PRO A 219 -44.57 3.01 -53.79
CA PRO A 219 -43.47 2.15 -53.40
C PRO A 219 -42.30 2.24 -54.40
N PRO A 220 -41.05 2.18 -53.91
CA PRO A 220 -39.88 2.16 -54.77
C PRO A 220 -39.80 0.86 -55.58
N VAL A 221 -39.50 1.02 -56.87
CA VAL A 221 -39.24 -0.07 -57.83
C VAL A 221 -38.01 -0.87 -57.37
N PRO A 222 -38.07 -2.22 -57.37
CA PRO A 222 -36.94 -3.04 -56.95
C PRO A 222 -35.76 -2.90 -57.92
N VAL A 223 -34.61 -2.48 -57.37
CA VAL A 223 -33.32 -2.50 -58.07
C VAL A 223 -32.80 -3.93 -58.05
N VAL A 224 -32.74 -4.55 -59.23
CA VAL A 224 -32.11 -5.86 -59.45
C VAL A 224 -30.60 -5.66 -59.43
N HIS A 225 -29.94 -6.13 -58.36
CA HIS A 225 -28.48 -6.21 -58.32
C HIS A 225 -27.98 -7.49 -59.00
N PRO A 226 -27.03 -7.40 -59.95
CA PRO A 226 -26.39 -8.57 -60.54
C PRO A 226 -25.55 -9.32 -59.50
N GLN A 227 -25.75 -10.64 -59.43
CA GLN A 227 -24.93 -11.55 -58.64
C GLN A 227 -23.53 -11.65 -59.24
N GLY A 228 -22.52 -11.16 -58.49
CA GLY A 228 -21.11 -11.41 -58.75
C GLY A 228 -20.65 -12.77 -58.20
N PRO A 229 -19.56 -13.34 -58.74
CA PRO A 229 -19.23 -14.76 -58.63
C PRO A 229 -18.78 -15.17 -57.23
N ARG A 230 -19.23 -16.37 -56.83
CA ARG A 230 -18.72 -17.15 -55.70
C ARG A 230 -17.28 -17.55 -55.96
N ASN A 231 -16.37 -17.12 -55.09
CA ASN A 231 -15.04 -17.70 -55.02
C ASN A 231 -15.06 -18.92 -54.08
N ALA A 232 -14.42 -19.97 -54.59
CA ALA A 232 -14.10 -21.23 -53.94
C ALA A 232 -13.01 -21.07 -52.88
#